data_AF-A0A0V1M287-F1
#
_entry.id   AF-A0A0V1M287-F1
#
_cell.length_a   1.000
_cell.length_b   1.000
_cell.length_c   1.000
_cell.angle_alpha   90.00
_cell.angle_beta   90.00
_cell.angle_gamma   90.00
#
_symmetry.space_group_name_H-M   'P 1'
#
loop_
_entity.id
_entity.type
_entity.pdbx_description
1 polymer ?
#
loop_
_entity_poly.entity_id
_entity_poly.type
_entity_poly.pdbx_seq_one_letter_code
_entity_poly.pdbx_strand_id
1 'polypeptide(L)'
;MSSRKCLSSPDSFCHICGSFVVKSKRQKITDFVKKAYFAYFGIKLGDQYKTWAPHIVCHTCIEQLRKWSKKTVKSLIFGVSLVSREPYTRVKKHLP
;
A
#
# COMPACT_ATOMS: atom_id res chain seq x y z
N MET A 1 -1.22 -15.88 -25.47
CA MET A 1 -2.07 -15.00 -24.63
C MET A 1 -1.19 -13.90 -24.05
N SER A 2 -1.40 -12.66 -24.48
CA SER A 2 -0.65 -11.50 -23.94
C SER A 2 -1.05 -11.30 -22.49
N SER A 3 -0.10 -11.37 -21.56
CA SER A 3 -0.35 -10.97 -20.17
C SER A 3 -0.82 -9.52 -20.18
N ARG A 4 -1.98 -9.21 -19.57
CA ARG A 4 -2.38 -7.82 -19.37
C ARG A 4 -1.37 -7.14 -18.44
N LYS A 5 -0.31 -6.57 -19.02
CA LYS A 5 0.66 -5.76 -18.28
C LYS A 5 -0.05 -4.46 -17.94
N CYS A 6 -0.20 -4.18 -16.64
CA CYS A 6 -0.66 -2.87 -16.21
C CYS A 6 0.39 -1.86 -16.68
N LEU A 7 -0.01 -0.90 -17.53
CA LEU A 7 0.87 0.15 -18.04
C LEU A 7 1.33 1.09 -16.92
N SER A 8 0.55 1.18 -15.85
CA SER A 8 0.87 2.00 -14.69
C SER A 8 1.83 1.26 -13.75
N SER A 9 2.94 1.92 -13.40
CA SER A 9 3.84 1.43 -12.35
C SER A 9 3.08 1.30 -11.02
N PRO A 10 3.32 0.22 -10.23
CA PRO A 10 2.77 0.06 -8.88
C PRO A 10 3.01 1.27 -7.98
N ASP A 11 4.14 1.96 -8.15
CA ASP A 11 4.51 3.18 -7.43
C ASP A 11 3.71 4.42 -7.90
N SER A 12 2.64 4.22 -8.65
CA SER A 12 1.62 5.23 -8.92
C SER A 12 0.46 5.17 -7.94
N PHE A 13 0.39 4.14 -7.10
CA PHE A 13 -0.70 3.92 -6.14
C PHE A 13 -0.17 3.94 -4.70
N CYS A 14 -1.00 4.40 -3.77
CA CYS A 14 -0.67 4.38 -2.35
C CYS A 14 -0.76 2.95 -1.81
N HIS A 15 0.26 2.48 -1.11
CA HIS A 15 0.25 1.15 -0.48
C HIS A 15 -0.89 1.00 0.55
N ILE A 16 -1.25 2.07 1.26
CA ILE A 16 -2.21 2.01 2.37
C ILE A 16 -3.65 2.08 1.85
N CYS A 17 -3.96 3.04 0.99
CA CYS A 17 -5.33 3.35 0.55
C CYS A 17 -5.61 3.03 -0.92
N GLY A 18 -4.62 2.54 -1.68
CA GLY A 18 -4.77 2.10 -3.07
C GLY A 18 -5.06 3.22 -4.06
N SER A 19 -5.24 4.45 -3.61
CA SER A 19 -5.53 5.59 -4.47
C SER A 19 -4.34 5.94 -5.35
N PHE A 20 -4.61 6.42 -6.57
CA PHE A 20 -3.59 6.99 -7.43
C PHE A 20 -2.94 8.22 -6.79
N VAL A 21 -1.62 8.35 -6.93
CA VAL A 21 -0.82 9.39 -6.31
C VAL A 21 -0.04 10.15 -7.38
N VAL A 22 -0.34 11.45 -7.49
CA VAL A 22 0.43 12.38 -8.32
C VAL A 22 1.88 12.39 -7.86
N LYS A 23 2.84 12.41 -8.79
CA LYS A 23 4.28 12.29 -8.50
C LYS A 23 4.77 13.18 -7.35
N SER A 24 4.31 14.44 -7.28
CA SER A 24 4.68 15.40 -6.23
C SER A 24 4.15 15.09 -4.83
N LYS A 25 3.17 14.19 -4.70
CA LYS A 25 2.54 13.79 -3.43
C LYS A 25 2.91 12.37 -2.99
N ARG A 26 3.79 11.69 -3.75
CA ARG A 26 4.34 10.37 -3.41
C ARG A 26 5.36 10.52 -2.30
N GLN A 27 5.26 9.70 -1.28
CA GLN A 27 6.24 9.62 -0.21
C GLN A 27 6.74 8.19 -0.05
N LYS A 28 7.99 8.04 0.38
CA LYS A 28 8.57 6.74 0.70
C LYS A 28 7.92 6.17 1.96
N ILE A 29 7.82 4.85 2.02
CA ILE A 29 7.41 4.15 3.24
C ILE A 29 8.56 4.22 4.25
N THR A 30 8.36 4.97 5.34
CA THR A 30 9.34 5.11 6.43
C THR A 30 9.02 4.15 7.58
N ASP A 31 9.95 3.99 8.52
CA ASP A 31 9.73 3.17 9.72
C ASP A 31 8.58 3.69 10.59
N PHE A 32 8.37 5.01 10.63
CA PHE A 32 7.19 5.60 11.25
C PHE A 32 5.91 5.03 10.62
N VAL A 33 5.82 5.02 9.28
CA VAL A 33 4.64 4.51 8.58
C VAL A 33 4.41 3.03 8.89
N LYS A 34 5.47 2.21 8.87
CA LYS A 34 5.39 0.77 9.19
C LYS A 34 4.87 0.54 10.61
N LYS A 35 5.43 1.26 11.59
CA LYS A 35 5.05 1.15 13.02
C LYS A 35 3.64 1.64 13.26
N ALA A 36 3.28 2.82 12.75
CA ALA A 36 1.95 3.40 12.92
C ALA A 36 0.86 2.55 12.25
N TYR A 37 1.13 2.03 11.05
CA TYR A 37 0.23 1.13 10.35
C TYR A 37 -0.01 -0.17 11.14
N PHE A 38 1.07 -0.80 11.64
CA PHE A 38 0.95 -2.00 12.47
C PHE A 38 0.18 -1.73 13.77
N ALA A 39 0.43 -0.60 14.42
CA ALA A 39 -0.29 -0.22 15.64
C ALA A 39 -1.78 0.04 15.39
N TYR A 40 -2.16 0.56 14.21
CA TYR A 40 -3.55 0.83 13.86
C TYR A 40 -4.31 -0.43 13.42
N PHE A 41 -3.74 -1.19 12.47
CA PHE A 41 -4.43 -2.30 11.80
C PHE A 41 -4.11 -3.68 12.41
N GLY A 42 -3.08 -3.79 13.25
CA GLY A 42 -2.60 -5.07 13.80
C GLY A 42 -1.89 -5.97 12.79
N ILE A 43 -1.67 -5.49 11.55
CA ILE A 43 -1.01 -6.25 10.47
C ILE A 43 0.23 -5.52 9.97
N LYS A 44 1.27 -6.28 9.62
CA LYS A 44 2.53 -5.72 9.09
C LYS A 44 2.29 -5.21 7.68
N LEU A 45 2.87 -4.05 7.35
CA LEU A 45 2.87 -3.52 5.98
C LEU A 45 3.82 -4.37 5.11
N GLY A 46 3.25 -5.39 4.47
CA GLY A 46 3.97 -6.48 3.80
C GLY A 46 4.42 -6.18 2.36
N ASP A 47 5.09 -7.15 1.76
CA ASP A 47 5.47 -7.21 0.34
C ASP A 47 6.25 -6.01 -0.24
N GLN A 48 6.85 -5.17 0.62
CA GLN A 48 7.67 -4.02 0.20
C GLN A 48 8.98 -4.39 -0.52
N TYR A 49 9.32 -5.67 -0.62
CA TYR A 49 10.46 -6.16 -1.40
C TYR A 49 10.02 -6.72 -2.76
N LYS A 50 8.71 -6.82 -3.00
CA LYS A 50 8.14 -7.35 -4.22
C LYS A 50 7.90 -6.21 -5.20
N THR A 51 8.40 -6.36 -6.42
CA THR A 51 8.29 -5.35 -7.49
C THR A 51 6.84 -5.03 -7.89
N TRP A 52 5.89 -5.92 -7.60
CA TRP A 52 4.46 -5.73 -7.91
C TRP A 52 3.71 -4.93 -6.83
N ALA A 53 4.27 -4.82 -5.61
CA ALA A 53 3.63 -4.07 -4.54
C ALA A 53 3.99 -2.57 -4.65
N PRO A 54 3.10 -1.65 -4.26
CA PRO A 54 3.46 -0.24 -4.22
C PRO A 54 4.51 0.04 -3.12
N HIS A 55 5.57 0.78 -3.47
CA HIS A 55 6.63 1.18 -2.51
C HIS A 55 6.43 2.59 -1.96
N ILE A 56 5.31 3.22 -2.33
CA ILE A 56 4.98 4.60 -1.97
C ILE A 56 3.68 4.68 -1.21
N VAL A 57 3.55 5.75 -0.43
CA VAL A 57 2.34 6.13 0.28
C VAL A 57 1.99 7.57 -0.06
N CYS A 58 0.71 7.89 -0.07
CA CYS A 58 0.26 9.26 -0.31
C CYS A 58 0.44 10.12 0.95
N HIS A 59 0.69 11.42 0.75
CA HIS A 59 0.79 12.40 1.82
C HIS A 59 -0.41 12.34 2.80
N THR A 60 -1.63 12.16 2.30
CA THR A 60 -2.83 12.09 3.13
C THR A 60 -2.78 10.92 4.11
N CYS A 61 -2.36 9.73 3.69
CA CYS A 61 -2.25 8.58 4.60
C CYS A 61 -1.21 8.83 5.71
N ILE A 62 -0.09 9.46 5.37
CA ILE A 62 0.95 9.80 6.36
C ILE A 62 0.41 10.79 7.39
N GLU A 63 -0.23 11.87 6.94
CA GLU A 63 -0.77 12.88 7.84
C GLU A 63 -1.89 12.33 8.74
N GLN A 64 -2.72 11.43 8.21
CA GLN A 64 -3.74 10.75 9.01
C GLN A 64 -3.11 9.83 10.06
N LEU A 65 -2.09 9.04 9.69
CA LEU A 65 -1.33 8.24 10.66
C LEU A 65 -0.65 9.11 11.72
N ARG A 66 -0.10 10.28 11.35
CA ARG A 66 0.49 11.25 12.30
C ARG A 66 -0.53 11.83 13.26
N LYS A 67 -1.71 12.22 12.76
CA LYS A 67 -2.80 12.73 13.59
C LYS A 67 -3.30 11.66 14.54
N TRP A 68 -3.52 10.45 14.04
CA TRP A 68 -3.92 9.32 14.86
C TRP A 68 -2.86 8.96 15.92
N SER A 69 -1.58 8.91 15.55
CA SER A 69 -0.50 8.62 16.51
C SER A 69 -0.39 9.68 17.62
N LYS A 70 -0.79 10.92 17.33
CA LYS A 70 -0.88 12.02 18.31
C LYS A 70 -2.23 12.06 19.05
N LYS A 71 -3.11 11.10 18.82
CA LYS A 71 -4.47 11.01 19.37
C LYS A 71 -5.35 12.23 19.05
N THR A 72 -5.05 12.96 17.96
CA THR A 72 -5.86 14.12 17.55
C THR A 72 -7.08 13.72 16.71
N VAL A 73 -7.11 12.49 16.21
CA VAL A 73 -8.27 11.86 15.58
C VAL A 73 -8.48 10.47 16.16
N LYS A 74 -9.74 10.05 16.31
CA LYS A 74 -10.10 8.74 16.88
C LYS A 74 -9.86 7.58 15.91
N SER A 75 -9.99 7.83 14.61
CA SER A 75 -9.84 6.84 13.55
C SER A 75 -9.28 7.49 12.28
N LEU A 76 -8.68 6.68 11.41
CA LEU A 76 -8.32 7.10 10.07
C LEU A 76 -9.59 7.27 9.22
N ILE A 77 -9.53 8.15 8.21
CA ILE A 77 -10.63 8.35 7.24
C ILE A 77 -10.88 7.12 6.34
N PHE A 78 -10.02 6.10 6.43
CA PHE A 78 -10.19 4.80 5.79
C PHE A 78 -10.09 3.71 6.86
N GLY A 79 -11.12 2.88 6.97
CA GLY A 79 -11.22 1.84 8.00
C GLY A 79 -10.62 0.48 7.60
N VAL A 80 -10.33 0.28 6.31
CA VAL A 80 -9.86 -1.00 5.78
C VAL A 80 -8.46 -0.83 5.21
N SER A 81 -7.53 -1.66 5.71
CA SER A 81 -6.22 -1.83 5.11
C SER A 81 -6.36 -2.52 3.75
N LEU A 82 -5.89 -1.89 2.68
CA LEU A 82 -5.67 -2.63 1.44
C LEU A 82 -4.42 -3.49 1.60
N VAL A 83 -4.62 -4.80 1.66
CA VAL A 83 -3.54 -5.77 1.61
C VAL A 83 -3.21 -5.99 0.14
N SER A 84 -2.01 -5.57 -0.26
CA SER A 84 -1.47 -5.90 -1.57
C SER A 84 -1.27 -7.42 -1.64
N ARG A 85 -1.84 -8.07 -2.66
CA ARG A 85 -1.71 -9.52 -2.87
C ARG A 85 -1.03 -9.76 -4.20
N GLU A 86 -0.26 -10.85 -4.26
CA GLU A 86 0.39 -11.28 -5.48
C GLU A 86 -0.64 -11.40 -6.61
N PRO A 87 -0.42 -10.77 -7.77
CA PRO A 87 -1.32 -10.91 -8.90
C PRO A 87 -1.33 -12.38 -9.33
N TYR A 88 -2.50 -13.02 -9.26
CA TYR A 88 -2.65 -14.40 -9.73
C TYR A 88 -2.39 -14.45 -11.24
N THR A 89 -1.18 -14.82 -11.63
CA THR A 89 -0.93 -15.25 -13.00
C THR A 89 -1.63 -16.60 -13.15
N ARG A 90 -2.57 -16.73 -14.10
CA ARG A 90 -3.04 -18.06 -14.53
C ARG A 90 -1.89 -18.74 -15.28
N VAL A 91 -0.85 -19.17 -14.58
CA VAL A 91 0.00 -20.23 -15.09
C VAL A 91 -0.81 -21.49 -14.83
N LYS A 92 -1.39 -22.07 -15.89
CA LYS A 92 -1.88 -23.45 -15.81
C LYS A 92 -0.69 -24.26 -15.30
N LYS A 93 -0.72 -24.67 -14.03
CA LYS A 93 0.03 -25.83 -13.60
C LYS A 93 -0.49 -26.95 -14.49
N HIS A 94 0.26 -27.29 -15.54
CA HIS A 94 0.16 -28.64 -16.07
C HIS A 94 0.63 -29.50 -14.90
N LEU A 95 -0.34 -30.05 -14.16
CA LEU A 95 -0.08 -31.26 -13.40
C LEU A 95 0.21 -32.35 -14.44
N PRO A 96 1.21 -33.21 -14.19
CA PRO A 96 1.59 -34.29 -15.09
C PRO A 96 0.44 -35.27 -15.34
#